data_AF-A0A1M7LLE7-F1
#
_entry.id   AF-A0A1M7LLE7-F1
#
_cell.length_a   1.000
_cell.length_b   1.000
_cell.length_c   1.000
_cell.angle_alpha   90.00
_cell.angle_beta   90.00
_cell.angle_gamma   90.00
#
_symmetry.space_group_name_H-M   'P 1'
#
loop_
_entity.id
_entity.type
_entity.pdbx_description
1 polymer ?
#
loop_
_entity_poly.entity_id
_entity_poly.type
_entity_poly.pdbx_seq_one_letter_code
_entity_poly.pdbx_strand_id
1 'polypeptide(L)'
;MKNKYSIDSFDVFLKNYFIILEIYSKEELLSLYEEWSKNNGVFFHDYLWLLFNKAILKNGDLFQESKGESFYQNAFYLYNSMAHFRREEGASKAEINKFHRLSHEVYVEEVKNDKIGVTNEIVLIPHPKCKYANSLNKKIYSIDCFLEECKIASEDCTLNFGCGCSISKIPKRDKKGNLIFLNELSTETVNDSKGCVFTFLSIIISFGVSIYLIVY
;
A
#
# COMPACT_ATOMS: atom_id res chain seq x y z
N MET A 1 -7.07 -15.64 22.22
CA MET A 1 -6.51 -14.66 23.19
C MET A 1 -7.65 -13.75 23.63
N LYS A 2 -7.64 -13.27 24.88
CA LYS A 2 -8.66 -12.37 25.46
C LYS A 2 -8.59 -10.97 24.83
N ASN A 3 -9.74 -10.29 24.76
CA ASN A 3 -9.88 -8.86 24.42
C ASN A 3 -8.83 -8.02 25.16
N LYS A 4 -7.73 -7.68 24.47
CA LYS A 4 -6.56 -7.00 25.05
C LYS A 4 -6.92 -5.61 25.57
N TYR A 5 -7.92 -4.99 24.96
CA TYR A 5 -8.35 -3.64 25.26
C TYR A 5 -9.78 -3.62 25.82
N SER A 6 -9.98 -2.75 26.81
CA SER A 6 -11.26 -2.29 27.34
C SER A 6 -11.37 -0.77 27.24
N ILE A 7 -12.54 -0.22 27.56
CA ILE A 7 -12.79 1.23 27.60
C ILE A 7 -11.75 1.98 28.45
N ASP A 8 -11.37 1.42 29.60
CA ASP A 8 -10.38 2.01 30.52
C ASP A 8 -8.96 2.06 29.90
N SER A 9 -8.70 1.22 28.91
CA SER A 9 -7.42 1.16 28.20
C SER A 9 -7.43 1.83 26.84
N PHE A 10 -8.48 2.60 26.52
CA PHE A 10 -8.63 3.20 25.19
C PHE A 10 -7.48 4.14 24.82
N ASP A 11 -6.99 4.94 25.77
CA ASP A 11 -5.81 5.79 25.54
C ASP A 11 -4.55 4.96 25.22
N VAL A 12 -4.40 3.77 25.80
CA VAL A 12 -3.30 2.86 25.50
C VAL A 12 -3.46 2.29 24.08
N PHE A 13 -4.68 1.94 23.69
CA PHE A 13 -4.99 1.57 22.31
C PHE A 13 -4.59 2.69 21.34
N LEU A 14 -5.04 3.93 21.58
CA LEU A 14 -4.74 5.07 20.72
C LEU A 14 -3.25 5.38 20.63
N LYS A 15 -2.47 5.17 21.70
CA LYS A 15 -1.01 5.28 21.67
C LYS A 15 -0.34 4.21 20.80
N ASN A 16 -0.83 2.97 20.87
CA ASN A 16 -0.30 1.88 20.05
C ASN A 16 -0.72 2.00 18.58
N TYR A 17 -1.87 2.61 18.32
CA TYR A 17 -2.47 2.79 17.00
C TYR A 17 -2.60 4.29 16.69
N PHE A 18 -1.49 5.01 16.84
CA PHE A 18 -1.42 6.47 16.76
C PHE A 18 -2.01 7.06 15.48
N ILE A 19 -1.97 6.32 14.36
CA ILE A 19 -2.59 6.75 13.10
C ILE A 19 -4.09 7.07 13.25
N ILE A 20 -4.79 6.47 14.20
CA ILE A 20 -6.19 6.79 14.50
C ILE A 20 -6.33 8.23 15.05
N LEU A 21 -5.36 8.70 15.84
CA LEU A 21 -5.32 10.08 16.36
C LEU A 21 -4.91 11.10 15.29
N GLU A 22 -4.14 10.69 14.28
CA GLU A 22 -3.81 11.55 13.14
C GLU A 22 -5.04 11.78 12.23
N ILE A 23 -6.00 10.84 12.23
CA ILE A 23 -7.19 10.91 11.39
C ILE A 23 -8.39 11.50 12.14
N TYR A 24 -8.50 11.27 13.45
CA TYR A 24 -9.64 11.71 14.25
C TYR A 24 -9.24 12.64 15.38
N SER A 25 -10.04 13.68 15.59
CA SER A 25 -10.03 14.42 16.84
C SER A 25 -10.59 13.57 17.98
N LYS A 26 -10.28 13.95 19.23
CA LYS A 26 -10.83 13.27 20.41
C LYS A 26 -12.36 13.36 20.46
N GLU A 27 -12.91 14.50 20.07
CA GLU A 27 -14.36 14.76 20.03
C GLU A 27 -15.05 13.84 19.02
N GLU A 28 -14.44 13.62 17.85
CA GLU A 28 -14.97 12.67 16.86
C GLU A 28 -14.94 11.23 17.36
N LEU A 29 -13.86 10.81 18.02
CA LEU A 29 -13.77 9.48 18.62
C LEU A 29 -14.85 9.27 19.69
N LEU A 30 -15.10 10.27 20.54
CA LEU A 30 -16.18 10.21 21.53
C LEU A 30 -17.56 10.10 20.86
N SER A 31 -17.82 10.94 19.85
CA SER A 31 -19.07 10.91 19.09
C SER A 31 -19.31 9.55 18.44
N LEU A 32 -18.28 8.96 17.82
CA LEU A 32 -18.34 7.63 17.22
C LEU A 32 -18.62 6.54 18.26
N TYR A 33 -18.01 6.63 19.45
CA TYR A 33 -18.28 5.69 20.53
C TYR A 33 -19.72 5.80 21.03
N GLU A 34 -20.24 7.01 21.22
CA GLU A 34 -21.62 7.24 21.63
C GLU A 34 -22.62 6.73 20.58
N GLU A 35 -22.37 6.98 19.30
CA GLU A 35 -23.19 6.47 18.18
C GLU A 35 -23.20 4.93 18.16
N TRP A 36 -22.02 4.32 18.27
CA TRP A 36 -21.88 2.87 18.22
C TRP A 36 -22.52 2.18 19.43
N SER A 37 -22.27 2.71 20.64
CA SER A 37 -22.75 2.12 21.91
C SER A 37 -24.27 2.17 22.06
N LYS A 38 -24.94 3.17 21.47
CA LYS A 38 -26.41 3.27 21.42
C LYS A 38 -27.07 2.16 20.60
N ASN A 39 -26.38 1.63 19.59
CA ASN A 39 -26.97 0.75 18.58
C ASN A 39 -26.56 -0.73 18.70
N ASN A 40 -25.40 -1.06 19.29
CA ASN A 40 -24.79 -2.38 19.10
C ASN A 40 -24.45 -3.18 20.38
N GLY A 41 -24.59 -2.62 21.59
CA GLY A 41 -24.17 -3.32 22.81
C GLY A 41 -22.65 -3.47 22.98
N VAL A 42 -22.21 -4.29 23.94
CA VAL A 42 -21.06 -4.07 24.86
C VAL A 42 -19.66 -4.46 24.33
N PHE A 43 -19.50 -5.02 23.13
CA PHE A 43 -18.17 -5.50 22.70
C PHE A 43 -17.28 -4.37 22.21
N PHE A 44 -16.63 -3.67 23.15
CA PHE A 44 -15.70 -2.57 22.91
C PHE A 44 -14.65 -2.88 21.83
N HIS A 45 -14.32 -4.16 21.68
CA HIS A 45 -13.41 -4.64 20.67
C HIS A 45 -13.90 -4.47 19.22
N ASP A 46 -15.20 -4.65 18.97
CA ASP A 46 -15.82 -4.39 17.66
C ASP A 46 -15.82 -2.89 17.34
N TYR A 47 -15.95 -2.05 18.37
CA TYR A 47 -15.77 -0.61 18.23
C TYR A 47 -14.34 -0.25 17.81
N LEU A 48 -13.31 -0.86 18.40
CA LEU A 48 -11.92 -0.63 17.98
C LEU A 48 -11.69 -1.05 16.53
N TRP A 49 -12.30 -2.16 16.09
CA TRP A 49 -12.26 -2.55 14.69
C TRP A 49 -13.01 -1.57 13.78
N LEU A 50 -14.17 -1.08 14.22
CA LEU A 50 -14.94 -0.06 13.50
C LEU A 50 -14.09 1.21 13.27
N LEU A 51 -13.27 1.62 14.24
CA LEU A 51 -12.39 2.79 14.09
C LEU A 51 -11.44 2.65 12.90
N PHE A 52 -10.82 1.49 12.69
CA PHE A 52 -9.97 1.29 11.51
C PHE A 52 -10.75 1.40 10.20
N ASN A 53 -11.93 0.77 10.14
CA ASN A 53 -12.75 0.80 8.93
C ASN A 53 -13.25 2.23 8.61
N LYS A 54 -13.73 2.97 9.62
CA LYS A 54 -14.12 4.37 9.43
C LYS A 54 -12.90 5.25 9.10
N ALA A 55 -11.73 4.98 9.66
CA ALA A 55 -10.50 5.73 9.37
C ALA A 55 -10.08 5.61 7.90
N ILE A 56 -10.23 4.43 7.29
CA ILE A 56 -9.98 4.23 5.85
C ILE A 56 -10.90 5.13 5.03
N LEU A 57 -12.20 5.16 5.35
CA LEU A 57 -13.19 5.98 4.64
C LEU A 57 -12.87 7.46 4.80
N LYS A 58 -12.61 7.91 6.03
CA LYS A 58 -12.27 9.30 6.31
C LYS A 58 -10.98 9.73 5.61
N ASN A 59 -9.97 8.86 5.55
CA ASN A 59 -8.76 9.15 4.77
C ASN A 59 -9.07 9.29 3.27
N GLY A 60 -10.00 8.47 2.74
CA GLY A 60 -10.51 8.64 1.38
C GLY A 60 -11.19 10.00 1.16
N ASP A 61 -12.03 10.43 2.10
CA ASP A 61 -12.76 11.70 2.01
C ASP A 61 -11.83 12.91 2.12
N LEU A 62 -10.86 12.89 3.04
CA LEU A 62 -9.89 13.97 3.25
C LEU A 62 -9.03 14.25 2.01
N PHE A 63 -8.79 13.23 1.19
CA PHE A 63 -7.88 13.29 0.05
C PHE A 63 -8.57 12.94 -1.27
N GLN A 64 -9.89 13.05 -1.33
CA GLN A 64 -10.71 12.64 -2.48
C GLN A 64 -10.25 13.32 -3.79
N GLU A 65 -9.86 14.60 -3.70
CA GLU A 65 -9.42 15.41 -4.85
C GLU A 65 -7.92 15.31 -5.14
N SER A 66 -7.12 14.93 -4.13
CA SER A 66 -5.67 14.81 -4.27
C SER A 66 -5.19 13.60 -3.50
N LYS A 67 -5.01 12.47 -4.19
CA LYS A 67 -4.27 11.31 -3.68
C LYS A 67 -2.79 11.69 -3.55
N GLY A 68 -2.49 12.61 -2.66
CA GLY A 68 -1.14 13.09 -2.37
C GLY A 68 -0.39 12.12 -1.47
N GLU A 69 0.86 12.46 -1.16
CA GLU A 69 1.73 11.70 -0.26
C GLU A 69 1.03 11.32 1.05
N SER A 70 0.34 12.26 1.69
CA SER A 70 -0.38 12.03 2.95
C SER A 70 -1.47 10.96 2.85
N PHE A 71 -2.18 10.86 1.72
CA PHE A 71 -3.20 9.82 1.52
C PHE A 71 -2.57 8.43 1.60
N TYR A 72 -1.48 8.23 0.86
CA TYR A 72 -0.80 6.94 0.78
C TYR A 72 -0.10 6.60 2.09
N GLN A 73 0.58 7.56 2.73
CA GLN A 73 1.22 7.35 4.02
C GLN A 73 0.21 6.94 5.09
N ASN A 74 -0.92 7.63 5.19
CA ASN A 74 -1.97 7.28 6.14
C ASN A 74 -2.55 5.89 5.88
N ALA A 75 -2.87 5.58 4.61
CA ALA A 75 -3.38 4.26 4.24
C ALA A 75 -2.35 3.15 4.53
N PHE A 76 -1.07 3.39 4.29
CA PHE A 76 0.02 2.46 4.64
C PHE A 76 0.06 2.17 6.14
N TYR A 77 0.02 3.22 6.97
CA TYR A 77 0.03 3.06 8.43
C TYR A 77 -1.25 2.38 8.93
N LEU A 78 -2.42 2.75 8.41
CA LEU A 78 -3.69 2.11 8.74
C LEU A 78 -3.67 0.61 8.47
N TYR A 79 -3.27 0.19 7.27
CA TYR A 79 -3.23 -1.24 6.94
C TYR A 79 -2.21 -2.01 7.77
N ASN A 80 -1.03 -1.44 8.07
CA ASN A 80 -0.09 -2.08 8.99
C ASN A 80 -0.64 -2.17 10.43
N SER A 81 -1.32 -1.13 10.90
CA SER A 81 -2.00 -1.13 12.21
C SER A 81 -3.12 -2.18 12.26
N MET A 82 -3.92 -2.32 11.21
CA MET A 82 -4.94 -3.37 11.11
C MET A 82 -4.32 -4.77 11.13
N ALA A 83 -3.23 -4.99 10.39
CA ALA A 83 -2.51 -6.26 10.41
C ALA A 83 -2.00 -6.61 11.82
N HIS A 84 -1.46 -5.61 12.53
CA HIS A 84 -1.02 -5.77 13.91
C HIS A 84 -2.20 -6.09 14.84
N PHE A 85 -3.28 -5.30 14.77
CA PHE A 85 -4.46 -5.50 15.60
C PHE A 85 -5.10 -6.88 15.42
N ARG A 86 -5.30 -7.33 14.17
CA ARG A 86 -5.79 -8.68 13.87
C ARG A 86 -4.88 -9.77 14.43
N ARG A 87 -3.56 -9.56 14.42
CA ARG A 87 -2.61 -10.50 15.06
C ARG A 87 -2.84 -10.59 16.57
N GLU A 88 -3.07 -9.48 17.25
CA GLU A 88 -3.33 -9.45 18.70
C GLU A 88 -4.62 -10.18 19.09
N GLU A 89 -5.61 -10.15 18.21
CA GLU A 89 -6.86 -10.89 18.35
C GLU A 89 -6.72 -12.40 18.11
N GLY A 90 -5.60 -12.82 17.53
CA GLY A 90 -5.38 -14.20 17.12
C GLY A 90 -6.05 -14.55 15.79
N ALA A 91 -6.23 -13.56 14.90
CA ALA A 91 -6.70 -13.80 13.54
C ALA A 91 -5.79 -14.77 12.78
N SER A 92 -6.34 -15.39 11.74
CA SER A 92 -5.56 -16.29 10.89
C SER A 92 -4.42 -15.54 10.19
N LYS A 93 -3.33 -16.25 9.90
CA LYS A 93 -2.23 -15.70 9.11
C LYS A 93 -2.68 -15.16 7.76
N ALA A 94 -3.61 -15.84 7.08
CA ALA A 94 -4.14 -15.40 5.79
C ALA A 94 -4.79 -14.02 5.90
N GLU A 95 -5.55 -13.79 6.98
CA GLU A 95 -6.21 -12.52 7.23
C GLU A 95 -5.21 -11.41 7.57
N ILE A 96 -4.23 -11.67 8.44
CA ILE A 96 -3.16 -10.72 8.76
C ILE A 96 -2.38 -10.34 7.49
N ASN A 97 -2.09 -11.32 6.65
CA ASN A 97 -1.37 -11.14 5.39
C ASN A 97 -2.14 -10.28 4.38
N LYS A 98 -3.47 -10.34 4.35
CA LYS A 98 -4.29 -9.45 3.51
C LYS A 98 -3.98 -7.99 3.79
N PHE A 99 -3.87 -7.59 5.06
CA PHE A 99 -3.59 -6.20 5.43
C PHE A 99 -2.14 -5.81 5.18
N HIS A 100 -1.17 -6.71 5.38
CA HIS A 100 0.21 -6.45 4.95
C HIS A 100 0.32 -6.31 3.43
N ARG A 101 -0.44 -7.09 2.65
CA ARG A 101 -0.49 -6.95 1.20
C ARG A 101 -1.05 -5.59 0.79
N LEU A 102 -2.16 -5.16 1.38
CA LEU A 102 -2.75 -3.85 1.14
C LEU A 102 -1.78 -2.71 1.49
N SER A 103 -1.02 -2.82 2.58
CA SER A 103 -0.01 -1.80 2.91
C SER A 103 1.11 -1.74 1.88
N HIS A 104 1.60 -2.89 1.40
CA HIS A 104 2.59 -2.92 0.32
C HIS A 104 2.05 -2.34 -1.00
N GLU A 105 0.82 -2.67 -1.38
CA GLU A 105 0.18 -2.16 -2.60
C GLU A 105 0.03 -0.63 -2.55
N VAL A 106 -0.43 -0.08 -1.42
CA VAL A 106 -0.53 1.38 -1.22
C VAL A 106 0.83 2.07 -1.36
N TYR A 107 1.89 1.49 -0.77
CA TYR A 107 3.24 2.04 -0.93
C TYR A 107 3.69 2.02 -2.40
N VAL A 108 3.41 0.96 -3.14
CA VAL A 108 3.77 0.90 -4.56
C VAL A 108 2.94 1.87 -5.41
N GLU A 109 1.67 2.07 -5.09
CA GLU A 109 0.84 3.11 -5.69
C GLU A 109 1.36 4.52 -5.37
N GLU A 110 1.87 4.77 -4.16
CA GLU A 110 2.56 6.01 -3.82
C GLU A 110 3.75 6.23 -4.76
N VAL A 111 4.60 5.21 -4.91
CA VAL A 111 5.78 5.26 -5.80
C VAL A 111 5.38 5.48 -7.26
N LYS A 112 4.24 4.93 -7.70
CA LYS A 112 3.69 5.14 -9.05
C LYS A 112 3.25 6.58 -9.29
N ASN A 113 2.65 7.20 -8.28
CA ASN A 113 2.14 8.57 -8.33
C ASN A 113 3.16 9.60 -7.88
N ASP A 114 4.36 9.14 -7.51
CA ASP A 114 5.47 9.98 -7.11
C ASP A 114 5.94 10.82 -8.31
N LYS A 115 5.99 12.14 -8.11
CA LYS A 115 6.42 13.10 -9.14
C LYS A 115 7.90 13.43 -9.04
N ILE A 116 8.65 12.71 -8.21
CA ILE A 116 10.12 12.78 -8.25
C ILE A 116 10.53 12.37 -9.66
N GLY A 117 11.19 13.26 -10.39
CA GLY A 117 11.50 13.17 -11.83
C GLY A 117 12.38 11.99 -12.27
N VAL A 118 12.43 10.89 -11.52
CA VAL A 118 13.12 9.64 -11.87
C VAL A 118 12.15 8.47 -11.89
N THR A 119 12.34 7.58 -12.85
CA THR A 119 11.62 6.32 -12.88
C THR A 119 12.10 5.44 -11.73
N ASN A 120 11.18 4.84 -10.98
CA ASN A 120 11.49 3.96 -9.86
C ASN A 120 11.10 2.51 -10.16
N GLU A 121 11.77 1.60 -9.48
CA GLU A 121 11.46 0.17 -9.40
C GLU A 121 11.31 -0.24 -7.93
N ILE A 122 10.69 -1.39 -7.69
CA ILE A 122 10.46 -1.91 -6.33
C ILE A 122 11.45 -3.04 -6.06
N VAL A 123 12.14 -2.96 -4.93
CA VAL A 123 12.98 -4.03 -4.42
C VAL A 123 12.35 -4.67 -3.18
N LEU A 124 12.36 -6.00 -3.16
CA LEU A 124 11.96 -6.79 -2.00
C LEU A 124 13.13 -6.90 -1.01
N ILE A 125 12.85 -6.59 0.26
CA ILE A 125 13.73 -6.81 1.40
C ILE A 125 13.14 -7.98 2.22
N PRO A 126 13.61 -9.21 1.99
CA PRO A 126 13.03 -10.37 2.63
C PRO A 126 13.37 -10.42 4.13
N HIS A 127 12.40 -10.83 4.94
CA HIS A 127 12.67 -11.15 6.34
C HIS A 127 13.61 -12.37 6.43
N PRO A 128 14.68 -12.36 7.25
CA PRO A 128 15.67 -13.44 7.27
C PRO A 128 15.09 -14.83 7.52
N LYS A 129 13.99 -14.92 8.29
CA LYS A 129 13.30 -16.18 8.60
C LYS A 129 12.25 -16.61 7.55
N CYS A 130 11.96 -15.79 6.55
CA CYS A 130 10.98 -16.11 5.51
C CYS A 130 11.67 -16.82 4.34
N LYS A 131 11.67 -18.17 4.35
CA LYS A 131 12.28 -19.00 3.28
C LYS A 131 11.76 -18.66 1.89
N TYR A 132 10.45 -18.47 1.75
CA TYR A 132 9.84 -18.08 0.47
C TYR A 132 10.36 -16.73 -0.04
N ALA A 133 10.30 -15.67 0.76
CA ALA A 133 10.79 -14.35 0.34
C ALA A 133 12.31 -14.35 0.09
N ASN A 134 13.08 -15.11 0.87
CA ASN A 134 14.50 -15.31 0.63
C ASN A 134 14.80 -15.99 -0.71
N SER A 135 13.91 -16.87 -1.20
CA SER A 135 14.02 -17.46 -2.55
C SER A 135 13.77 -16.44 -3.67
N LEU A 136 13.10 -15.32 -3.35
CA LEU A 136 12.83 -14.20 -4.25
C LEU A 136 13.86 -13.06 -4.10
N ASN A 137 14.91 -13.25 -3.30
CA ASN A 137 15.81 -12.17 -2.87
C ASN A 137 16.47 -11.45 -4.07
N LYS A 138 16.62 -10.13 -3.93
CA LYS A 138 17.17 -9.21 -4.95
C LYS A 138 16.40 -9.15 -6.27
N LYS A 139 15.19 -9.72 -6.35
CA LYS A 139 14.33 -9.49 -7.50
C LYS A 139 13.86 -8.04 -7.47
N ILE A 140 14.19 -7.33 -8.54
CA ILE A 140 13.73 -5.98 -8.83
C ILE A 140 12.46 -6.15 -9.66
N TYR A 141 11.41 -5.45 -9.28
CA TYR A 141 10.10 -5.48 -9.93
C TYR A 141 9.81 -4.11 -10.54
N SER A 142 9.22 -4.09 -11.73
CA SER A 142 8.51 -2.89 -12.16
C SER A 142 7.29 -2.67 -11.26
N ILE A 143 6.83 -1.43 -11.18
CA ILE A 143 5.67 -1.03 -10.37
C ILE A 143 4.43 -1.85 -10.75
N ASP A 144 4.08 -1.90 -12.05
CA ASP A 144 2.87 -2.62 -12.50
C ASP A 144 2.98 -4.13 -12.27
N CYS A 145 4.16 -4.73 -12.51
CA CYS A 145 4.38 -6.16 -12.23
C CYS A 145 4.20 -6.46 -10.74
N PHE A 146 4.66 -5.57 -9.85
CA PHE A 146 4.47 -5.76 -8.42
C PHE A 146 2.98 -5.73 -8.03
N LEU A 147 2.20 -4.80 -8.57
CA LEU A 147 0.77 -4.67 -8.26
C LEU A 147 -0.06 -5.85 -8.79
N GLU A 148 0.25 -6.34 -9.99
CA GLU A 148 -0.47 -7.47 -10.60
C GLU A 148 -0.11 -8.81 -9.96
N GLU A 149 1.19 -9.06 -9.75
CA GLU A 149 1.66 -10.39 -9.35
C GLU A 149 1.91 -10.53 -7.85
N CYS A 150 1.88 -9.41 -7.09
CA CYS A 150 2.28 -9.24 -5.69
C CYS A 150 2.70 -10.55 -4.99
N LYS A 151 4.00 -10.83 -5.02
CA LYS A 151 4.60 -12.10 -4.54
C LYS A 151 4.94 -12.07 -3.05
N ILE A 152 4.45 -11.12 -2.27
CA ILE A 152 4.73 -11.03 -0.83
C ILE A 152 3.46 -10.84 -0.03
N ALA A 153 3.52 -11.16 1.26
CA ALA A 153 2.33 -11.33 2.09
C ALA A 153 1.29 -12.26 1.43
N SER A 154 1.76 -13.25 0.66
CA SER A 154 0.94 -14.28 0.03
C SER A 154 0.74 -15.48 0.96
N GLU A 155 -0.01 -16.46 0.49
CA GLU A 155 -0.18 -17.76 1.15
C GLU A 155 1.16 -18.51 1.30
N ASP A 156 2.09 -18.31 0.37
CA ASP A 156 3.44 -18.90 0.37
C ASP A 156 4.36 -18.30 1.44
N CYS A 157 3.96 -17.22 2.12
CA CYS A 157 4.73 -16.65 3.22
C CYS A 157 5.05 -17.77 4.23
N THR A 158 6.29 -17.87 4.71
CA THR A 158 6.70 -18.98 5.60
C THR A 158 6.77 -18.58 7.08
N LEU A 159 6.48 -17.32 7.40
CA LEU A 159 6.40 -16.86 8.78
C LEU A 159 5.06 -17.27 9.40
N ASN A 160 5.08 -17.60 10.69
CA ASN A 160 3.89 -18.10 11.38
C ASN A 160 2.89 -17.00 11.76
N PHE A 161 3.38 -15.78 12.00
CA PHE A 161 2.58 -14.69 12.59
C PHE A 161 2.14 -13.63 11.58
N GLY A 162 2.35 -13.88 10.28
CA GLY A 162 2.14 -12.92 9.20
C GLY A 162 3.45 -12.47 8.55
N CYS A 163 3.33 -11.77 7.43
CA CYS A 163 4.46 -11.26 6.67
C CYS A 163 5.27 -10.25 7.51
N GLY A 164 6.59 -10.38 7.48
CA GLY A 164 7.53 -9.41 8.06
C GLY A 164 8.55 -8.93 7.03
N CYS A 165 8.29 -9.16 5.74
CA CYS A 165 9.14 -8.66 4.66
C CYS A 165 8.78 -7.20 4.40
N SER A 166 9.75 -6.44 3.90
CA SER A 166 9.57 -5.03 3.55
C SER A 166 9.86 -4.83 2.07
N ILE A 167 9.43 -3.70 1.54
CA ILE A 167 9.76 -3.27 0.18
C ILE A 167 10.35 -1.86 0.23
N SER A 168 11.12 -1.51 -0.80
CA SER A 168 11.67 -0.18 -0.96
C SER A 168 11.62 0.21 -2.43
N LYS A 169 11.48 1.50 -2.71
CA LYS A 169 11.74 2.04 -4.05
C LYS A 169 13.24 2.17 -4.27
N ILE A 170 13.67 1.92 -5.50
CA ILE A 170 15.02 2.21 -5.98
C ILE A 170 14.93 2.95 -7.32
N PRO A 171 15.79 3.93 -7.59
CA PRO A 171 15.83 4.57 -8.90
C PRO A 171 16.24 3.57 -9.98
N LYS A 172 15.49 3.54 -11.08
CA LYS A 172 15.81 2.73 -12.25
C LYS A 172 17.08 3.24 -12.93
N ARG A 173 17.93 2.32 -13.36
CA ARG A 173 19.18 2.64 -14.07
C ARG A 173 19.24 1.98 -15.45
N ASP A 174 19.85 2.66 -16.40
CA ASP A 174 20.16 2.08 -17.71
C ASP A 174 21.31 1.06 -17.61
N LYS A 175 21.64 0.41 -18.75
CA LYS A 175 22.74 -0.57 -18.82
C LYS A 175 24.12 0.01 -18.49
N LYS A 176 24.29 1.33 -18.53
CA LYS A 176 25.53 2.05 -18.20
C LYS A 176 25.55 2.53 -16.74
N GLY A 177 24.48 2.32 -15.98
CA GLY A 177 24.33 2.73 -14.59
C GLY A 177 23.77 4.14 -14.41
N ASN A 178 23.33 4.83 -15.46
CA ASN A 178 22.74 6.17 -15.36
C ASN A 178 21.29 6.11 -14.89
N LEU A 179 20.84 7.13 -14.17
CA LEU A 179 19.44 7.27 -13.76
C LEU A 179 18.54 7.50 -14.98
N ILE A 180 17.35 6.87 -14.96
CA ILE A 180 16.31 7.12 -15.96
C ILE A 180 15.35 8.17 -15.39
N PHE A 181 15.28 9.34 -16.03
CA PHE A 181 14.38 10.42 -15.64
C PHE A 181 12.96 10.19 -16.20
N LEU A 182 11.93 10.69 -15.50
CA LEU A 182 10.57 10.75 -16.01
C LEU A 182 10.56 11.78 -17.15
N ASN A 183 10.62 11.33 -18.40
CA ASN A 183 10.42 12.20 -19.55
C ASN A 183 8.95 12.63 -19.58
N GLU A 184 8.68 13.93 -19.73
CA GLU A 184 7.38 14.37 -20.26
C GLU A 184 7.21 13.72 -21.65
N LEU A 185 6.28 12.77 -21.74
CA LEU A 185 5.76 12.09 -22.94
C LEU A 185 6.68 12.03 -24.18
N SER A 186 7.27 10.85 -24.43
CA SER A 186 7.24 10.27 -25.77
C SER A 186 7.07 8.77 -25.63
N THR A 187 6.03 8.25 -26.26
CA THR A 187 5.51 6.91 -26.04
C THR A 187 6.01 6.03 -27.17
N GLU A 188 6.74 4.98 -26.84
CA GLU A 188 7.12 3.95 -27.79
C GLU A 188 7.03 2.55 -27.15
N THR A 189 6.50 1.53 -27.85
CA THR A 189 6.07 0.24 -27.30
C THR A 189 6.34 -1.02 -28.09
N VAL A 190 7.50 -1.60 -27.80
CA VAL A 190 7.95 -2.82 -28.44
C VAL A 190 7.29 -4.04 -27.82
N ASN A 191 6.66 -4.90 -28.63
CA ASN A 191 6.21 -6.23 -28.20
C ASN A 191 7.40 -7.20 -28.04
N ASP A 192 7.47 -7.90 -26.91
CA ASP A 192 8.33 -9.09 -26.72
C ASP A 192 7.50 -10.38 -26.79
N SER A 193 8.14 -11.42 -27.31
CA SER A 193 7.76 -12.82 -27.53
C SER A 193 7.14 -13.59 -26.34
N LYS A 194 6.83 -12.93 -25.22
CA LYS A 194 6.20 -13.51 -24.02
C LYS A 194 4.79 -12.98 -23.70
N GLY A 195 4.17 -12.19 -24.58
CA GLY A 195 2.74 -11.88 -24.49
C GLY A 195 2.34 -10.73 -23.54
N CYS A 196 3.25 -9.81 -23.23
CA CYS A 196 2.86 -8.48 -22.73
C CYS A 196 2.63 -7.54 -23.92
N VAL A 197 1.44 -6.95 -24.01
CA VAL A 197 1.09 -5.91 -25.00
C VAL A 197 1.65 -4.58 -24.53
N PHE A 198 2.23 -3.80 -25.45
CA PHE A 198 2.65 -2.43 -25.19
C PHE A 198 1.96 -1.46 -26.20
N THR A 199 1.53 -0.25 -25.77
CA THR A 199 0.91 0.85 -26.57
C THR A 199 1.80 2.08 -26.93
N PHE A 200 2.08 2.32 -28.22
CA PHE A 200 3.09 3.27 -28.77
C PHE A 200 2.35 4.60 -29.00
N LEU A 201 3.03 5.74 -28.83
CA LEU A 201 2.53 7.07 -29.17
C LEU A 201 3.71 8.05 -29.32
N SER A 202 4.40 7.97 -30.43
CA SER A 202 5.29 9.02 -30.93
C SER A 202 4.45 9.90 -31.89
N ILE A 203 4.54 11.23 -32.05
CA ILE A 203 5.45 12.34 -31.68
C ILE A 203 4.76 13.65 -32.17
N ILE A 204 5.05 14.84 -31.62
CA ILE A 204 5.09 16.08 -32.44
C ILE A 204 6.48 16.75 -32.32
N ILE A 205 7.04 17.01 -33.51
CA ILE A 205 8.33 17.59 -33.85
C ILE A 205 8.20 19.12 -33.93
N SER A 206 9.15 19.87 -33.37
CA SER A 206 9.45 21.21 -33.88
C SER A 206 10.36 21.06 -35.11
N PHE A 207 9.81 21.46 -36.27
CA PHE A 207 10.30 21.36 -37.66
C PHE A 207 9.82 20.15 -38.50
N GLY A 208 8.51 20.11 -38.74
CA GLY A 208 7.92 19.94 -40.08
C GLY A 208 7.87 18.54 -40.69
N VAL A 209 6.88 17.72 -40.30
CA VAL A 209 6.01 16.84 -41.13
C VAL A 209 5.04 16.12 -40.17
N SER A 210 3.73 16.12 -40.46
CA SER A 210 2.67 15.47 -39.66
C SER A 210 2.33 14.08 -40.19
N ILE A 211 2.14 13.06 -39.33
CA ILE A 211 1.45 11.79 -39.67
C ILE A 211 0.65 11.28 -38.44
N TYR A 212 -0.54 10.73 -38.69
CA TYR A 212 -1.62 10.42 -37.73
C TYR A 212 -1.59 9.01 -37.10
N LEU A 213 -2.16 8.90 -35.90
CA LEU A 213 -2.59 7.66 -35.20
C LEU A 213 -3.80 6.99 -35.88
N ILE A 214 -4.00 5.68 -35.62
CA ILE A 214 -5.26 5.13 -35.07
C ILE A 214 -4.96 3.86 -34.25
N VAL A 215 -5.73 3.75 -33.15
CA VAL A 215 -5.79 2.72 -32.11
C VAL A 215 -6.80 1.61 -32.49
N TYR A 216 -6.52 0.36 -32.12
CA TYR A 216 -7.51 -0.58 -31.55
C TYR A 216 -6.85 -1.41 -30.45
#